data_AF-A0A7K9MDV3-F1
#
_entry.id   AF-A0A7K9MDV3-F1
#
_cell.length_a   1.000
_cell.length_b   1.000
_cell.length_c   1.000
_cell.angle_alpha   90.00
_cell.angle_beta   90.00
_cell.angle_gamma   90.00
#
_symmetry.space_group_name_H-M   'P 1'
#
loop_
_entity.id
_entity.type
_entity.pdbx_description
1 polymer ?
#
loop_
_entity_poly.entity_id
_entity_poly.type
_entity_poly.pdbx_seq_one_letter_code
_entity_poly.pdbx_strand_id
1 'polypeptide(L)'
;AKIRYANTYRLESHNKFRDYLVRDKAQAILTNKLQQAKYDGVSSPALCASISEEILKAVKELDFDRYKYVVSVLIVEKAGQAINVASRWVWDVQRDTWVSAKCETETFIALALVMACYYE
;
A
#
# COMPACT_ATOMS: atom_id res chain seq x y z
N ALA A 1 5.51 -33.42 -22.48
CA ALA A 1 6.72 -32.76 -21.95
C ALA A 1 6.43 -31.28 -21.76
N LYS A 2 6.77 -30.67 -20.61
CA LYS A 2 6.67 -29.21 -20.44
C LYS A 2 7.71 -28.55 -21.34
N ILE A 3 7.28 -27.67 -22.24
CA ILE A 3 8.18 -26.90 -23.11
C ILE A 3 9.06 -26.03 -22.22
N ARG A 4 10.38 -26.22 -22.28
CA ARG A 4 11.36 -25.37 -21.61
C ARG A 4 11.73 -24.23 -22.56
N TYR A 5 11.35 -23.01 -22.20
CA TYR A 5 11.76 -21.80 -22.90
C TYR A 5 13.13 -21.35 -22.39
N ALA A 6 13.91 -20.70 -23.26
CA ALA A 6 15.15 -20.04 -22.87
C ALA A 6 14.84 -18.79 -22.03
N ASN A 7 15.78 -18.39 -21.17
CA ASN A 7 15.67 -17.15 -20.40
C ASN A 7 15.62 -15.94 -21.36
N THR A 8 14.68 -15.04 -21.15
CA THR A 8 14.52 -13.84 -21.99
C THR A 8 15.51 -12.72 -21.64
N TYR A 9 16.18 -12.80 -20.47
CA TYR A 9 17.08 -11.75 -19.92
C TYR A 9 16.50 -10.32 -19.97
N ARG A 10 15.18 -10.21 -20.04
CA ARG A 10 14.49 -8.92 -20.13
C ARG A 10 14.73 -8.16 -18.82
N LEU A 11 14.95 -6.86 -18.91
CA LEU A 11 15.11 -5.97 -17.74
C LEU A 11 13.86 -5.14 -17.45
N GLU A 12 12.86 -5.16 -18.33
CA GLU A 12 11.60 -4.43 -18.18
C GLU A 12 10.46 -5.34 -17.72
N SER A 13 9.61 -4.82 -16.84
CA SER A 13 8.37 -5.47 -16.38
C SER A 13 7.34 -5.56 -17.51
N HIS A 14 6.64 -6.70 -17.64
CA HIS A 14 5.54 -6.83 -18.62
C HIS A 14 4.29 -6.16 -18.07
N ASN A 15 3.97 -6.44 -16.80
CA ASN A 15 2.90 -5.80 -16.06
C ASN A 15 3.47 -4.75 -15.11
N LYS A 16 3.67 -3.53 -15.63
CA LYS A 16 4.14 -2.39 -14.84
C LYS A 16 3.14 -2.04 -13.74
N PHE A 17 3.66 -1.54 -12.63
CA PHE A 17 2.84 -1.06 -11.52
C PHE A 17 1.88 0.03 -11.99
N ARG A 18 0.62 -0.08 -11.55
CA ARG A 18 -0.44 0.89 -11.89
C ARG A 18 -0.97 1.54 -10.63
N ASP A 19 -0.56 2.78 -10.42
CA ASP A 19 -0.87 3.55 -9.20
C ASP A 19 -2.37 3.60 -8.90
N TYR A 20 -3.21 3.80 -9.93
CA TYR A 20 -4.65 3.95 -9.76
C TYR A 20 -5.31 2.65 -9.24
N LEU A 21 -4.91 1.48 -9.75
CA LEU A 21 -5.46 0.20 -9.30
C LEU A 21 -5.13 -0.06 -7.83
N VAL A 22 -3.89 0.23 -7.45
CA VAL A 22 -3.44 0.05 -6.07
C VAL A 22 -4.11 1.06 -5.14
N ARG A 23 -4.27 2.31 -5.58
CA ARG A 23 -4.98 3.35 -4.84
C ARG A 23 -6.43 2.93 -4.59
N ASP A 24 -7.14 2.49 -5.62
CA ASP A 24 -8.55 2.11 -5.52
C ASP A 24 -8.72 0.89 -4.60
N LYS A 25 -7.85 -0.11 -4.72
CA LYS A 25 -7.85 -1.28 -3.83
C LYS A 25 -7.57 -0.89 -2.37
N ALA A 26 -6.53 -0.09 -2.12
CA ALA A 26 -6.20 0.37 -0.77
C ALA A 26 -7.33 1.23 -0.19
N GLN A 27 -7.92 2.12 -0.98
CA GLN A 27 -9.05 2.96 -0.56
C GLN A 27 -10.28 2.13 -0.21
N ALA A 28 -10.61 1.11 -1.01
CA ALA A 28 -11.71 0.20 -0.74
C ALA A 28 -11.50 -0.58 0.57
N ILE A 29 -10.29 -1.12 0.80
CA ILE A 29 -9.95 -1.84 2.04
C ILE A 29 -10.06 -0.92 3.25
N LEU A 30 -9.49 0.28 3.18
CA LEU A 30 -9.57 1.26 4.26
C LEU A 30 -11.02 1.61 4.58
N THR A 31 -11.84 1.91 3.56
CA THR A 31 -13.24 2.26 3.74
C THR A 31 -14.01 1.10 4.38
N ASN A 32 -13.89 -0.11 3.83
CA ASN A 32 -14.61 -1.29 4.32
C ASN A 32 -14.28 -1.63 5.78
N LYS A 33 -13.02 -1.48 6.20
CA LYS A 33 -12.58 -1.81 7.56
C LYS A 33 -12.86 -0.70 8.57
N LEU A 34 -12.79 0.56 8.15
CA LEU A 34 -12.76 1.70 9.06
C LEU A 34 -14.06 2.51 9.09
N GLN A 35 -15.00 2.31 8.15
CA GLN A 35 -16.23 3.10 8.06
C GLN A 35 -17.08 3.07 9.34
N GLN A 36 -17.04 1.98 10.12
CA GLN A 36 -17.79 1.85 11.38
C GLN A 36 -16.89 1.74 12.61
N ALA A 37 -15.56 1.87 12.44
CA ALA A 37 -14.63 1.74 13.54
C ALA A 37 -14.56 3.04 14.36
N LYS A 38 -14.43 2.89 15.68
CA LYS A 38 -14.07 3.98 16.60
C LYS A 38 -12.60 3.83 16.99
N TYR A 39 -11.94 4.95 17.24
CA TYR A 39 -10.56 4.93 17.72
C TYR A 39 -10.48 4.23 19.09
N ASP A 40 -9.52 3.31 19.21
CA ASP A 40 -9.12 2.71 20.48
C ASP A 40 -7.61 2.53 20.48
N GLY A 41 -6.92 3.17 21.42
CA GLY A 41 -5.45 3.16 21.50
C GLY A 41 -4.87 1.76 21.73
N VAL A 42 -5.63 0.82 22.31
CA VAL A 42 -5.15 -0.54 22.60
C VAL A 42 -5.24 -1.42 21.36
N SER A 43 -6.35 -1.38 20.62
CA SER A 43 -6.54 -2.19 19.42
C SER A 43 -5.96 -1.57 18.13
N SER A 44 -5.68 -0.27 18.12
CA SER A 44 -5.17 0.44 16.93
C SER A 44 -3.89 -0.15 16.31
N PRO A 45 -2.87 -0.59 17.08
CA PRO A 45 -1.68 -1.20 16.48
C PRO A 45 -1.99 -2.52 15.75
N ALA A 46 -2.83 -3.37 16.35
CA ALA A 46 -3.26 -4.63 15.74
C ALA A 46 -4.12 -4.38 14.48
N LEU A 47 -4.97 -3.36 14.52
CA LEU A 47 -5.75 -2.93 13.37
C LEU A 47 -4.87 -2.41 12.23
N CYS A 48 -3.84 -1.61 12.52
CA CYS A 48 -2.86 -1.15 11.53
C CYS A 48 -2.14 -2.34 10.87
N ALA A 49 -1.68 -3.30 11.67
CA ALA A 49 -1.02 -4.50 11.16
C ALA A 49 -1.96 -5.30 10.24
N SER A 50 -3.19 -5.56 10.69
CA SER A 50 -4.19 -6.30 9.90
C SER A 50 -4.51 -5.61 8.57
N ILE A 51 -4.71 -4.29 8.57
CA ILE A 51 -4.98 -3.52 7.35
C ILE A 51 -3.76 -3.54 6.43
N SER A 52 -2.54 -3.38 6.97
CA SER A 52 -1.32 -3.40 6.16
C SER A 52 -1.12 -4.74 5.45
N GLU A 53 -1.41 -5.86 6.11
CA GLU A 53 -1.30 -7.20 5.54
C GLU A 53 -2.38 -7.46 4.49
N GLU A 54 -3.60 -6.99 4.72
CA GLU A 54 -4.70 -7.11 3.74
C GLU A 54 -4.43 -6.30 2.48
N ILE A 55 -3.93 -5.06 2.62
CA ILE A 55 -3.49 -4.24 1.48
C ILE A 55 -2.34 -4.93 0.76
N LEU A 56 -1.33 -5.41 1.48
CA LEU A 56 -0.19 -6.12 0.88
C LEU A 56 -0.64 -7.33 0.07
N LYS A 57 -1.59 -8.12 0.59
CA LYS A 57 -2.16 -9.27 -0.11
C LYS A 57 -2.90 -8.83 -1.37
N ALA A 58 -3.78 -7.83 -1.28
CA ALA A 58 -4.52 -7.32 -2.42
C ALA A 58 -3.62 -6.74 -3.52
N VAL A 59 -2.50 -6.10 -3.15
CA VAL A 59 -1.51 -5.59 -4.11
C VAL A 59 -0.76 -6.73 -4.79
N LYS A 60 -0.41 -7.79 -4.05
CA LYS A 60 0.22 -8.99 -4.63
C LYS A 60 -0.72 -9.72 -5.61
N GLU A 61 -2.03 -9.71 -5.37
CA GLU A 61 -3.02 -10.31 -6.27
C GLU A 61 -3.15 -9.59 -7.62
N LEU A 62 -2.67 -8.34 -7.74
CA LEU A 62 -2.62 -7.61 -9.01
C LEU A 62 -1.47 -8.07 -9.93
N ASP A 63 -0.58 -8.91 -9.41
CA ASP A 63 0.46 -9.63 -10.16
C ASP A 63 1.34 -8.70 -11.03
N PHE A 64 1.79 -7.57 -10.47
CA PHE A 64 2.78 -6.73 -11.15
C PHE A 64 4.16 -7.38 -11.08
N ASP A 65 4.87 -7.42 -12.20
CA ASP A 65 6.13 -8.14 -12.28
C ASP A 65 7.25 -7.34 -11.65
N ARG A 66 8.10 -8.02 -10.88
CA ARG A 66 9.43 -7.54 -10.43
C ARG A 66 9.40 -6.40 -9.41
N TYR A 67 8.33 -6.30 -8.64
CA TYR A 67 8.19 -5.36 -7.54
C TYR A 67 8.25 -6.05 -6.18
N LYS A 68 8.93 -5.41 -5.24
CA LYS A 68 8.80 -5.62 -3.80
C LYS A 68 7.90 -4.53 -3.26
N TYR A 69 7.02 -4.89 -2.32
CA TYR A 69 6.05 -3.97 -1.76
C TYR A 69 6.33 -3.73 -0.29
N VAL A 70 6.19 -2.47 0.13
CA VAL A 70 6.15 -2.07 1.53
C VAL A 70 4.83 -1.34 1.75
N VAL A 71 4.08 -1.76 2.77
CA VAL A 71 2.82 -1.11 3.16
C VAL A 71 2.98 -0.57 4.58
N SER A 72 2.75 0.72 4.75
CA SER A 72 2.72 1.39 6.05
C SER A 72 1.33 1.97 6.27
N VAL A 73 0.74 1.67 7.43
CA VAL A 73 -0.57 2.20 7.82
C VAL A 73 -0.39 3.03 9.09
N LEU A 74 -0.90 4.25 9.05
CA LEU A 74 -0.90 5.20 10.14
C LEU A 74 -2.35 5.51 10.52
N ILE A 75 -2.73 5.25 11.77
CA ILE A 75 -4.01 5.67 12.35
C ILE A 75 -3.72 6.72 13.41
N VAL A 76 -4.37 7.87 13.32
CA VAL A 76 -4.20 8.97 14.30
C VAL A 76 -5.54 9.50 14.76
N GLU A 77 -5.73 9.56 16.07
CA GLU A 77 -6.92 10.14 16.71
C GLU A 77 -7.10 11.62 16.35
N LYS A 78 -8.36 12.05 16.19
CA LYS A 78 -8.72 13.46 16.03
C LYS A 78 -8.92 14.10 17.40
N ALA A 79 -7.85 14.66 17.98
CA ALA A 79 -7.90 15.41 19.23
C ALA A 79 -7.67 16.92 19.02
N GLY A 80 -7.91 17.43 17.80
CA GLY A 80 -7.70 18.83 17.43
C GLY A 80 -6.28 19.19 17.01
N GLN A 81 -5.40 18.19 16.79
CA GLN A 81 -4.04 18.42 16.29
C GLN A 81 -3.96 18.55 14.76
N ALA A 82 -2.93 19.27 14.29
CA ALA A 82 -2.49 19.22 12.91
C ALA A 82 -1.40 18.16 12.74
N ILE A 83 -1.45 17.39 11.65
CA ILE A 83 -0.48 16.33 11.34
C ILE A 83 0.03 16.55 9.93
N ASN A 84 1.35 16.52 9.78
CA ASN A 84 2.01 16.52 8.48
C ASN A 84 2.84 15.25 8.33
N VAL A 85 2.59 14.48 7.27
CA VAL A 85 3.31 13.24 6.96
C VAL A 85 4.13 13.48 5.71
N ALA A 86 5.45 13.37 5.84
CA ALA A 86 6.39 13.49 4.74
C ALA A 86 7.25 12.22 4.65
N SER A 87 7.56 11.79 3.43
CA SER A 87 8.49 10.70 3.17
C SER A 87 9.52 11.14 2.14
N ARG A 88 10.77 10.68 2.30
CA ARG A 88 11.88 10.96 1.39
C ARG A 88 12.56 9.64 1.04
N TRP A 89 12.79 9.43 -0.25
CA TRP A 89 13.30 8.18 -0.79
C TRP A 89 14.47 8.45 -1.73
N VAL A 90 15.43 7.52 -1.75
CA VAL A 90 16.48 7.45 -2.76
C VAL A 90 16.21 6.18 -3.54
N TRP A 91 15.68 6.32 -4.75
CA TRP A 91 15.12 5.22 -5.53
C TRP A 91 15.14 5.56 -7.03
N ASP A 92 14.84 4.58 -7.89
CA ASP A 92 14.82 4.76 -9.34
C ASP A 92 13.53 5.47 -9.78
N VAL A 93 13.64 6.71 -10.24
CA VAL A 93 12.51 7.55 -10.67
C VAL A 93 11.70 6.94 -11.81
N GLN A 94 12.29 6.04 -12.62
CA GLN A 94 11.60 5.42 -13.74
C GLN A 94 10.84 4.15 -13.36
N ARG A 95 11.24 3.50 -12.26
CA ARG A 95 10.76 2.15 -11.91
C ARG A 95 10.05 2.11 -10.58
N ASP A 96 10.53 2.85 -9.59
CA ASP A 96 9.99 2.85 -8.25
C ASP A 96 8.86 3.87 -8.12
N THR A 97 7.84 3.52 -7.36
CA THR A 97 6.65 4.36 -7.18
C THR A 97 6.01 4.17 -5.81
N TRP A 98 5.13 5.09 -5.45
CA TRP A 98 4.35 5.04 -4.22
C TRP A 98 2.94 5.55 -4.44
N VAL A 99 2.04 5.08 -3.59
CA VAL A 99 0.64 5.46 -3.57
C VAL A 99 0.19 5.69 -2.14
N SER A 100 -0.58 6.76 -1.92
CA SER A 100 -1.31 6.98 -0.67
C SER A 100 -2.80 6.78 -0.84
N ALA A 101 -3.44 6.21 0.18
CA ALA A 101 -4.88 6.18 0.36
C ALA A 101 -5.24 6.74 1.74
N LYS A 102 -6.30 7.57 1.82
CA LYS A 102 -6.71 8.25 3.05
C LYS A 102 -8.16 7.91 3.35
N CYS A 103 -8.44 7.54 4.59
CA CYS A 103 -9.78 7.44 5.13
C CYS A 103 -9.90 8.36 6.34
N GLU A 104 -11.01 9.08 6.43
CA GLU A 104 -11.29 10.01 7.51
C GLU A 104 -12.60 9.62 8.16
N THR A 105 -12.56 9.33 9.46
CA THR A 105 -13.73 9.00 10.27
C THR A 105 -14.06 10.16 11.21
N GLU A 106 -15.11 10.04 12.02
CA GLU A 106 -15.44 11.04 13.03
C GLU A 106 -14.35 11.15 14.12
N THR A 107 -13.71 10.03 14.46
CA THR A 107 -12.81 9.93 15.62
C THR A 107 -11.32 9.88 15.28
N PHE A 108 -10.94 9.48 14.06
CA PHE A 108 -9.54 9.39 13.66
C PHE A 108 -9.35 9.59 12.15
N ILE A 109 -8.09 9.69 11.74
CA ILE A 109 -7.65 9.68 10.34
C ILE A 109 -6.77 8.46 10.13
N ALA A 110 -7.02 7.71 9.05
CA ALA A 110 -6.17 6.62 8.62
C ALA A 110 -5.51 6.95 7.28
N LEU A 111 -4.21 6.73 7.21
CA LEU A 111 -3.38 6.91 6.02
C LEU A 111 -2.67 5.59 5.73
N ALA A 112 -2.89 5.03 4.54
CA ALA A 112 -2.09 3.92 4.03
C ALA A 112 -1.11 4.44 2.97
N LEU A 113 0.15 4.06 3.11
CA LEU A 113 1.22 4.31 2.17
C LEU A 113 1.67 2.96 1.60
N VAL A 114 1.64 2.82 0.29
CA VAL A 114 2.11 1.64 -0.43
C VAL A 114 3.29 2.07 -1.29
N MET A 115 4.45 1.47 -1.07
CA MET A 115 5.65 1.69 -1.86
C MET A 115 5.94 0.44 -2.67
N ALA A 116 6.23 0.62 -3.95
CA ALA A 116 6.61 -0.44 -4.86
C ALA A 116 8.03 -0.16 -5.36
N CYS A 117 8.96 -1.02 -4.99
CA CYS A 117 10.37 -0.93 -5.38
C CYS A 117 10.71 -2.07 -6.32
N TYR A 118 11.25 -1.74 -7.48
CA TYR A 118 11.78 -2.67 -8.47
C TYR A 118 13.00 -3.40 -7.89
N TYR A 119 13.05 -4.73 -8.01
CA TYR A 119 14.08 -5.54 -7.34
C TYR A 119 15.07 -6.26 -8.27
N GLU A 120 14.95 -6.07 -9.58
CA GLU A 120 15.92 -6.59 -10.55
C GLU A 120 16.99 -5.55 -10.92
#